data_AF-A0A7Y6I6I5-F1
#
_entry.id   AF-A0A7Y6I6I5-F1
#
_cell.length_a   1.000
_cell.length_b   1.000
_cell.length_c   1.000
_cell.angle_alpha   90.00
_cell.angle_beta   90.00
_cell.angle_gamma   90.00
#
_symmetry.space_group_name_H-M   'P 1'
#
loop_
_entity.id
_entity.type
_entity.pdbx_description
1 polymer ?
#
loop_
_entity_poly.entity_id
_entity_poly.type
_entity_poly.pdbx_seq_one_letter_code
_entity_poly.pdbx_strand_id
1 'polypeptide(L)'
;MYERGGVPDVTFWAQRGGWLFKQARHAASMKQAALASASGTSRTTLSAYEHGRKSPTLETAGRILDAAGFRLALEPKVEFARGVADDGRPFHVPNRLPRLPPARALATVTVRERTYELADRAQRREAYAALLGAGGPDDLLAHVDGVLLVELWDELPLPAAVRSAWLPLVRQARGEPDP
;
A
#
# COMPACT_ATOMS: atom_id res chain seq x y z
N MET A 1 -7.80 20.64 -12.33
CA MET A 1 -7.15 20.29 -13.61
C MET A 1 -6.24 19.11 -13.32
N TYR A 2 -6.75 17.88 -13.45
CA TYR A 2 -5.93 16.67 -13.28
C TYR A 2 -5.13 16.44 -14.56
N GLU A 3 -3.80 16.48 -14.48
CA GLU A 3 -2.94 15.95 -15.53
C GLU A 3 -3.27 14.45 -15.68
N ARG A 4 -3.87 14.09 -16.81
CA ARG A 4 -3.94 12.70 -17.25
C ARG A 4 -2.53 12.26 -17.61
N GLY A 5 -1.79 11.72 -16.63
CA GLY A 5 -0.62 10.90 -16.89
C GLY A 5 -1.01 9.80 -17.88
N GLY A 6 -0.29 9.70 -18.99
CA GLY A 6 -0.60 8.78 -20.08
C GLY A 6 -0.76 7.34 -19.58
N VAL A 7 -1.60 6.56 -20.27
CA VAL A 7 -1.76 5.13 -19.99
C VAL A 7 -0.36 4.48 -20.06
N PRO A 8 0.09 3.77 -19.01
CA PRO A 8 1.41 3.17 -19.01
C PRO A 8 1.57 2.21 -20.18
N ASP A 9 2.70 2.30 -20.89
CA ASP A 9 2.99 1.48 -22.07
C ASP A 9 3.45 0.06 -21.70
N VAL A 10 3.68 -0.79 -22.71
CA VAL A 10 4.15 -2.18 -22.49
C VAL A 10 5.51 -2.21 -21.80
N THR A 11 6.37 -1.23 -22.09
CA THR A 11 7.72 -1.11 -21.50
C THR A 11 7.65 -0.87 -19.99
N PHE A 12 6.74 0.00 -19.55
CA PHE A 12 6.48 0.26 -18.14
C PHE A 12 6.09 -1.03 -17.40
N TRP A 13 5.17 -1.81 -17.97
CA TRP A 13 4.72 -3.06 -17.35
C TRP A 13 5.78 -4.15 -17.36
N ALA A 14 6.60 -4.24 -18.42
CA ALA A 14 7.74 -5.15 -18.49
C ALA A 14 8.78 -4.84 -17.40
N GLN A 15 9.11 -3.56 -17.19
CA GLN A 15 10.01 -3.14 -16.12
C GLN A 15 9.43 -3.46 -14.76
N ARG A 16 8.16 -3.12 -14.49
CA ARG A 16 7.51 -3.46 -13.21
C ARG A 16 7.50 -4.96 -12.93
N GLY A 17 7.19 -5.79 -13.93
CA GLY A 17 7.27 -7.25 -13.80
C GLY A 17 8.68 -7.73 -13.45
N GLY A 18 9.70 -7.16 -14.09
CA GLY A 18 11.10 -7.45 -13.78
C GLY A 18 11.50 -7.09 -12.34
N TRP A 19 11.02 -5.94 -11.84
CA TRP A 19 11.22 -5.53 -10.46
C TRP A 19 10.59 -6.51 -9.45
N LEU A 20 9.39 -7.04 -9.72
CA LEU A 20 8.75 -8.03 -8.86
C LEU A 20 9.61 -9.30 -8.72
N PHE A 21 10.16 -9.81 -9.82
CA PHE A 21 11.02 -10.99 -9.77
C PHE A 21 12.32 -10.73 -9.01
N LYS A 22 12.93 -9.56 -9.23
CA LYS A 22 14.12 -9.15 -8.50
C LYS A 22 13.84 -9.07 -7.00
N GLN A 23 12.73 -8.44 -6.60
CA GLN A 23 12.32 -8.33 -5.20
C GLN A 23 12.07 -9.70 -4.57
N ALA A 24 11.27 -10.56 -5.20
CA ALA A 24 10.98 -11.91 -4.73
C ALA A 24 12.27 -12.71 -4.54
N ARG A 25 13.18 -12.65 -5.53
CA ARG A 25 14.48 -13.31 -5.47
C ARG A 25 15.34 -12.83 -4.30
N HIS A 26 15.40 -11.51 -4.06
CA HIS A 26 16.18 -10.95 -2.96
C HIS A 26 15.59 -11.31 -1.60
N ALA A 27 14.26 -11.28 -1.45
CA ALA A 27 13.59 -11.69 -0.23
C ALA A 27 13.80 -13.19 0.07
N ALA A 28 13.85 -14.03 -0.96
CA ALA A 28 14.20 -15.46 -0.84
C ALA A 28 15.71 -15.72 -0.72
N SER A 29 16.56 -14.67 -0.70
CA SER A 29 18.03 -14.78 -0.71
C SER A 29 18.61 -15.64 -1.85
N MET A 30 17.93 -15.69 -2.99
CA MET A 30 18.32 -16.52 -4.13
C MET A 30 19.24 -15.79 -5.13
N LYS A 31 20.18 -16.53 -5.73
CA LYS A 31 20.89 -16.08 -6.95
C LYS A 31 20.00 -16.31 -8.18
N GLN A 32 20.21 -15.55 -9.26
CA GLN A 32 19.44 -15.70 -10.50
C GLN A 32 19.45 -17.13 -11.05
N ALA A 33 20.61 -17.80 -11.04
CA ALA A 33 20.71 -19.18 -11.52
C ALA A 33 19.87 -20.17 -10.68
N ALA A 34 19.84 -19.98 -9.36
CA ALA A 34 19.06 -20.83 -8.45
C ALA A 34 17.56 -20.64 -8.69
N LEU A 35 17.08 -19.40 -8.76
CA LEU A 35 15.68 -19.12 -9.05
C LEU A 35 15.28 -19.63 -10.44
N ALA A 36 16.12 -19.41 -11.44
CA ALA A 36 15.85 -19.88 -12.79
C ALA A 36 15.66 -21.41 -12.85
N SER A 37 16.56 -22.15 -12.21
CA SER A 37 16.46 -23.61 -12.09
C SER A 37 15.18 -24.03 -11.36
N ALA A 38 14.86 -23.39 -10.23
CA ALA A 38 13.69 -23.71 -9.43
C ALA A 38 12.37 -23.42 -10.17
N SER A 39 12.35 -22.39 -11.00
CA SER A 39 11.17 -21.97 -11.76
C SER A 39 11.14 -22.50 -13.20
N GLY A 40 11.94 -23.52 -13.54
CA GLY A 40 11.94 -24.13 -14.88
C GLY A 40 12.23 -23.15 -16.03
N THR A 41 13.13 -22.18 -15.82
CA THR A 41 13.57 -21.22 -16.86
C THR A 41 15.09 -21.18 -16.94
N SER A 42 15.63 -20.53 -17.97
CA SER A 42 17.08 -20.33 -18.07
C SER A 42 17.52 -19.09 -17.31
N ARG A 43 18.75 -19.07 -16.79
CA ARG A 43 19.35 -17.87 -16.16
C ARG A 43 19.29 -16.66 -17.10
N THR A 44 19.56 -16.86 -18.39
CA THR A 44 19.51 -15.81 -19.42
C THR A 44 18.09 -15.28 -19.62
N THR A 45 17.10 -16.17 -19.63
CA THR A 45 15.67 -15.80 -19.74
C THR A 45 15.22 -15.02 -18.51
N LEU A 46 15.53 -15.51 -17.30
CA LEU A 46 15.21 -14.80 -16.06
C LEU A 46 15.88 -13.42 -16.01
N SER A 47 17.15 -13.33 -16.41
CA SER A 47 17.84 -12.04 -16.51
C SER A 47 17.16 -11.11 -17.51
N ALA A 48 16.68 -11.60 -18.65
CA ALA A 48 15.95 -10.77 -19.61
C ALA A 48 14.63 -10.24 -19.03
N TYR A 49 13.93 -11.04 -18.21
CA TYR A 49 12.74 -10.59 -17.48
C TYR A 49 13.08 -9.55 -16.41
N GLU A 50 14.06 -9.81 -15.53
CA GLU A 50 14.43 -8.88 -14.45
C GLU A 50 14.86 -7.49 -14.96
N HIS A 51 15.35 -7.40 -16.19
CA HIS A 51 15.75 -6.13 -16.83
C HIS A 51 14.69 -5.58 -17.79
N GLY A 52 13.48 -6.14 -17.81
CA GLY A 52 12.38 -5.68 -18.66
C GLY A 52 12.59 -5.84 -20.17
N ARG A 53 13.58 -6.64 -20.60
CA ARG A 53 13.88 -6.89 -22.03
C ARG A 53 12.92 -7.89 -22.66
N LYS A 54 12.25 -8.69 -21.83
CA LYS A 54 11.18 -9.62 -22.22
C LYS A 54 10.05 -9.50 -21.20
N SER A 55 8.82 -9.72 -21.66
CA SER A 55 7.67 -9.87 -20.78
C SER A 55 7.36 -11.36 -20.59
N PRO A 56 7.27 -11.86 -19.35
CA PRO A 56 6.83 -13.23 -19.08
C PRO A 56 5.33 -13.39 -19.38
N THR A 57 4.89 -14.61 -19.70
CA THR A 57 3.45 -14.94 -19.63
C THR A 57 3.00 -14.95 -18.16
N LEU A 58 1.69 -14.83 -17.91
CA LEU A 58 1.14 -14.89 -16.55
C LEU A 58 1.50 -16.22 -15.85
N GLU A 59 1.46 -17.33 -16.59
CA GLU A 59 1.89 -18.65 -16.14
C GLU A 59 3.37 -18.64 -15.70
N THR A 60 4.25 -18.08 -16.54
CA THR A 60 5.69 -17.99 -16.24
C THR A 60 5.93 -17.12 -15.01
N ALA A 61 5.23 -15.99 -14.90
CA ALA A 61 5.33 -15.10 -13.75
C ALA A 61 4.87 -15.78 -12.46
N GLY A 62 3.74 -16.50 -12.50
CA GLY A 62 3.25 -17.30 -11.37
C GLY A 62 4.28 -18.31 -10.90
N ARG A 63 4.88 -19.09 -11.82
CA ARG A 63 5.90 -20.10 -11.48
C ARG A 63 7.18 -19.50 -10.90
N ILE A 64 7.64 -18.36 -11.43
CA ILE A 64 8.82 -17.66 -10.90
C ILE A 64 8.56 -17.17 -9.47
N LEU A 65 7.41 -16.55 -9.21
CA LEU A 65 7.05 -16.06 -7.88
C LEU A 65 6.87 -17.21 -6.89
N ASP A 66 6.17 -18.28 -7.28
CA ASP A 66 5.92 -19.45 -6.44
C ASP A 66 7.22 -20.16 -6.03
N ALA A 67 8.16 -20.33 -6.97
CA ALA A 67 9.49 -20.87 -6.69
C ALA A 67 10.33 -19.99 -5.72
N ALA A 68 10.00 -18.70 -5.60
CA ALA A 68 10.61 -17.79 -4.64
C ALA A 68 9.81 -17.68 -3.32
N GLY A 69 8.74 -18.47 -3.15
CA GLY A 69 7.89 -18.45 -1.95
C GLY A 69 6.79 -17.37 -1.95
N PHE A 70 6.48 -16.78 -3.10
CA PHE A 70 5.47 -15.73 -3.25
C PHE A 70 4.28 -16.19 -4.09
N ARG A 71 3.09 -15.66 -3.80
CA ARG A 71 1.90 -15.88 -4.64
C ARG A 71 1.68 -14.68 -5.55
N LEU A 72 1.32 -14.94 -6.81
CA LEU A 72 0.79 -13.91 -7.69
C LEU A 72 -0.66 -13.62 -7.31
N ALA A 73 -0.92 -12.42 -6.78
CA ALA A 73 -2.23 -12.02 -6.29
C ALA A 73 -2.60 -10.61 -6.79
N LEU A 74 -3.90 -10.32 -6.76
CA LEU A 74 -4.41 -8.99 -7.08
C LEU A 74 -4.45 -8.14 -5.81
N GLU A 75 -3.81 -6.98 -5.84
CA GLU A 75 -3.85 -6.00 -4.75
C GLU A 75 -4.69 -4.78 -5.18
N PRO A 76 -5.60 -4.29 -4.33
CA PRO A 76 -6.34 -3.07 -4.62
C PRO A 76 -5.42 -1.87 -4.79
N LYS A 77 -5.66 -1.06 -5.83
CA LYS A 77 -5.00 0.24 -5.98
C LYS A 77 -5.66 1.26 -5.07
N VAL A 78 -4.90 1.77 -4.09
CA VAL A 78 -5.35 2.87 -3.23
C VAL A 78 -5.06 4.20 -3.92
N GLU A 79 -6.10 5.00 -4.12
CA GLU A 79 -6.02 6.35 -4.66
C GLU A 79 -6.61 7.33 -3.65
N PHE A 80 -6.13 8.58 -3.64
CA PHE A 80 -6.56 9.58 -2.67
C PHE A 80 -7.32 10.73 -3.33
N ALA A 81 -8.48 11.04 -2.78
CA ALA A 81 -9.17 12.29 -3.01
C ALA A 81 -8.66 13.34 -2.02
N ARG A 82 -8.57 14.60 -2.47
CA ARG A 82 -8.22 15.74 -1.60
C ARG A 82 -9.50 16.43 -1.12
N GLY A 83 -9.61 16.63 0.18
CA GLY A 83 -10.63 17.45 0.83
C GLY A 83 -10.03 18.71 1.46
N VAL A 84 -10.90 19.57 1.98
CA VAL A 84 -10.54 20.78 2.73
C VAL A 84 -11.37 20.80 4.01
N ALA A 85 -10.69 20.93 5.16
CA ALA A 85 -11.33 21.00 6.46
C ALA A 85 -11.97 22.38 6.70
N ASP A 86 -12.77 22.49 7.77
CA ASP A 86 -13.50 23.72 8.12
C ASP A 86 -12.56 24.91 8.36
N ASP A 87 -11.31 24.64 8.78
CA ASP A 87 -10.26 25.63 9.01
C ASP A 87 -9.36 25.87 7.77
N GLY A 88 -9.75 25.35 6.60
CA GLY A 88 -9.05 25.52 5.33
C GLY A 88 -7.86 24.57 5.12
N ARG A 89 -7.50 23.73 6.11
CA ARG A 89 -6.39 22.79 5.94
C ARG A 89 -6.76 21.65 4.97
N PRO A 90 -5.87 21.26 4.05
CA PRO A 90 -6.13 20.13 3.17
C PRO A 90 -6.02 18.82 3.95
N PHE A 91 -6.84 17.85 3.58
CA PHE A 91 -6.74 16.47 4.03
C PHE A 91 -6.95 15.50 2.87
N HIS A 92 -6.64 14.22 3.08
CA HIS A 92 -6.74 13.19 2.06
C HIS A 92 -7.60 12.02 2.54
N VAL A 93 -8.38 11.46 1.62
CA VAL A 93 -9.27 10.32 1.87
C VAL A 93 -8.95 9.25 0.83
N PRO A 94 -8.59 8.02 1.24
CA PRO A 94 -8.33 6.95 0.29
C PRO A 94 -9.65 6.42 -0.30
N ASN A 95 -9.64 5.86 -1.50
CA ASN A 95 -10.78 5.14 -2.05
C ASN A 95 -11.04 3.78 -1.36
N ARG A 96 -10.10 3.33 -0.52
CA ARG A 96 -10.18 2.08 0.25
C ARG A 96 -9.28 2.15 1.47
N LEU A 97 -9.71 1.58 2.60
CA LEU A 97 -8.87 1.53 3.80
C LEU A 97 -7.57 0.74 3.54
N PRO A 98 -6.38 1.32 3.81
CA PRO A 98 -5.11 0.61 3.70
C PRO A 98 -5.02 -0.55 4.68
N ARG A 99 -4.20 -1.56 4.36
CA ARG A 99 -3.86 -2.65 5.27
C ARG A 99 -2.34 -2.74 5.39
N LEU A 100 -1.85 -2.72 6.61
CA LEU A 100 -0.43 -2.75 6.90
C LEU A 100 -0.01 -4.10 7.50
N PRO A 101 1.22 -4.55 7.23
CA PRO A 101 1.81 -5.64 8.01
C PRO A 101 1.85 -5.26 9.50
N PRO A 102 1.64 -6.21 10.43
CA PRO A 102 1.60 -5.91 11.87
C PRO A 102 2.79 -5.11 12.38
N ALA A 103 4.00 -5.44 11.90
CA ALA A 103 5.24 -4.74 12.27
C ALA A 103 5.23 -3.25 11.91
N ARG A 104 4.50 -2.83 10.87
CA ARG A 104 4.30 -1.41 10.51
C ARG A 104 3.11 -0.80 11.24
N ALA A 105 2.01 -1.55 11.35
CA ALA A 105 0.79 -1.09 12.01
C ALA A 105 1.00 -0.75 13.50
N LEU A 106 1.98 -1.39 14.14
CA LEU A 106 2.31 -1.26 15.55
C LEU A 106 3.70 -0.66 15.80
N ALA A 107 4.31 -0.06 14.77
CA ALA A 107 5.65 0.51 14.87
C ALA A 107 5.70 1.80 15.72
N THR A 108 6.89 2.17 16.15
CA THR A 108 7.19 3.55 16.55
C THR A 108 7.37 4.41 15.29
N VAL A 109 6.66 5.53 15.21
CA VAL A 109 6.65 6.41 14.03
C VAL A 109 6.79 7.87 14.44
N THR A 110 7.31 8.69 13.53
CA THR A 110 7.41 10.14 13.74
C THR A 110 6.40 10.84 12.82
N VAL A 111 5.42 11.51 13.42
CA VAL A 111 4.41 12.30 12.69
C VAL A 111 4.58 13.76 13.11
N ARG A 112 4.94 14.63 12.16
CA ARG A 112 5.15 16.07 12.38
C ARG A 112 6.04 16.35 13.60
N GLU A 113 7.24 15.77 13.59
CA GLU A 113 8.29 15.92 14.62
C GLU A 113 7.98 15.28 15.98
N ARG A 114 6.79 14.69 16.16
CA ARG A 114 6.43 13.96 17.38
C ARG A 114 6.50 12.46 17.15
N THR A 115 7.11 11.75 18.08
CA THR A 115 7.22 10.30 18.04
C THR A 115 6.03 9.68 18.76
N TYR A 116 5.43 8.66 18.16
CA TYR A 116 4.32 7.89 18.69
C TYR A 116 4.63 6.40 18.60
N GLU A 117 4.35 5.65 19.65
CA GLU A 117 4.32 4.20 19.63
C GLU A 117 2.92 3.73 19.21
N LEU A 118 2.76 3.24 17.97
CA LEU A 118 1.44 2.84 17.46
C LEU A 118 0.88 1.57 18.14
N ALA A 119 1.74 0.81 18.84
CA ALA A 119 1.31 -0.29 19.70
C ALA A 119 0.50 0.23 20.91
N ASP A 120 0.84 1.41 21.44
CA ASP A 120 0.06 2.08 22.47
C ASP A 120 -1.21 2.70 21.86
N ARG A 121 -2.37 2.30 22.39
CA ARG A 121 -3.68 2.69 21.83
C ARG A 121 -3.94 4.19 21.93
N ALA A 122 -3.51 4.83 23.03
CA ALA A 122 -3.72 6.26 23.24
C ALA A 122 -2.83 7.09 22.30
N GLN A 123 -1.55 6.70 22.17
CA GLN A 123 -0.63 7.32 21.22
C GLN A 123 -1.06 7.07 19.77
N ARG A 124 -1.54 5.87 19.44
CA ARG A 124 -2.11 5.57 18.11
C ARG A 124 -3.29 6.46 17.77
N ARG A 125 -4.21 6.70 18.72
CA ARG A 125 -5.35 7.62 18.55
C ARG A 125 -4.89 9.04 18.22
N GLU A 126 -3.88 9.54 18.92
CA GLU A 126 -3.31 10.87 18.64
C GLU A 126 -2.59 10.94 17.28
N ALA A 127 -1.78 9.93 16.97
CA ALA A 127 -1.08 9.82 15.70
C ALA A 127 -2.07 9.75 14.52
N TYR A 128 -3.13 8.94 14.64
CA TYR A 128 -4.14 8.79 13.59
C TYR A 128 -4.93 10.07 13.41
N ALA A 129 -5.30 10.78 14.49
CA ALA A 129 -5.94 12.09 14.36
C ALA A 129 -5.06 13.11 13.61
N ALA A 130 -3.75 13.13 13.91
CA ALA A 130 -2.80 14.00 13.22
C ALA A 130 -2.65 13.63 11.73
N LEU A 131 -2.56 12.34 11.42
CA LEU A 131 -2.42 11.82 10.06
C LEU A 131 -3.68 12.06 9.22
N LEU A 132 -4.87 11.78 9.74
CA LEU A 132 -6.13 11.97 9.01
C LEU A 132 -6.43 13.46 8.77
N GLY A 133 -6.07 14.33 9.71
CA GLY A 133 -6.35 15.76 9.62
C GLY A 133 -5.34 16.56 8.78
N ALA A 134 -4.10 16.10 8.65
CA ALA A 134 -3.04 16.89 8.01
C ALA A 134 -1.94 16.06 7.30
N GLY A 135 -2.01 14.73 7.33
CA GLY A 135 -1.04 13.86 6.67
C GLY A 135 -1.24 13.78 5.16
N GLY A 136 -0.15 13.56 4.43
CA GLY A 136 -0.20 13.31 3.00
C GLY A 136 -0.61 11.86 2.67
N PRO A 137 -0.89 11.56 1.38
CA PRO A 137 -1.18 10.20 0.92
C PRO A 137 -0.12 9.17 1.33
N ASP A 138 1.17 9.53 1.22
CA ASP A 138 2.28 8.62 1.56
C ASP A 138 2.34 8.34 3.07
N ASP A 139 2.10 9.35 3.91
CA ASP A 139 2.06 9.19 5.36
C ASP A 139 0.90 8.26 5.77
N LEU A 140 -0.27 8.44 5.15
CA LEU A 140 -1.44 7.60 5.39
C LEU A 140 -1.18 6.15 5.00
N LEU A 141 -0.58 5.91 3.83
CA LEU A 141 -0.20 4.57 3.36
C LEU A 141 0.91 3.94 4.21
N ALA A 142 1.78 4.73 4.83
CA ALA A 142 2.87 4.22 5.64
C ALA A 142 2.42 3.83 7.06
N HIS A 143 1.42 4.51 7.63
CA HIS A 143 1.17 4.49 9.07
C HIS A 143 -0.26 4.17 9.50
N VAL A 144 -1.26 4.28 8.63
CA VAL A 144 -2.66 4.02 8.98
C VAL A 144 -3.08 2.62 8.53
N ASP A 145 -3.38 1.72 9.48
CA ASP A 145 -4.05 0.45 9.20
C ASP A 145 -5.57 0.60 9.35
N GLY A 146 -6.31 0.14 8.35
CA GLY A 146 -7.76 0.24 8.30
C GLY A 146 -8.50 -0.44 9.44
N VAL A 147 -8.01 -1.59 9.94
CA VAL A 147 -8.68 -2.31 11.04
C VAL A 147 -8.50 -1.53 12.34
N LEU A 148 -7.28 -1.08 12.62
CA LEU A 148 -6.99 -0.27 13.81
C LEU A 148 -7.66 1.09 13.77
N LEU A 149 -7.82 1.68 12.58
CA LEU A 149 -8.55 2.93 12.39
C LEU A 149 -10.04 2.74 12.72
N VAL A 150 -10.67 1.68 12.20
CA VAL A 150 -12.10 1.39 12.41
C VAL A 150 -12.39 1.10 13.89
N GLU A 151 -11.46 0.42 14.57
CA GLU A 151 -11.51 0.17 16.02
C GLU A 151 -11.47 1.47 16.83
N LEU A 152 -10.61 2.42 16.45
CA LEU A 152 -10.48 3.72 17.14
C LEU A 152 -11.51 4.76 16.72
N TRP A 153 -12.27 4.52 15.65
CA TRP A 153 -12.94 5.55 14.87
C TRP A 153 -13.77 6.52 15.71
N ASP A 154 -14.58 6.00 16.63
CA ASP A 154 -15.54 6.79 17.40
C ASP A 154 -14.84 7.72 18.41
N GLU A 155 -13.63 7.36 18.86
CA GLU A 155 -12.81 8.09 19.82
C GLU A 155 -11.84 9.10 19.18
N LEU A 156 -11.69 9.09 17.84
CA LEU A 156 -10.79 10.00 17.15
C LEU A 156 -11.29 11.45 17.20
N PRO A 157 -10.50 12.39 17.74
CA PRO A 157 -10.85 13.81 17.73
C PRO A 157 -10.58 14.41 16.34
N LEU A 158 -11.52 14.24 15.41
CA LEU A 158 -11.41 14.71 14.03
C LEU A 158 -12.27 15.96 13.78
N PRO A 159 -11.81 16.90 12.93
CA PRO A 159 -12.68 17.94 12.36
C PRO A 159 -13.90 17.34 11.66
N ALA A 160 -15.04 18.03 11.69
CA ALA A 160 -16.30 17.52 11.17
C ALA A 160 -16.23 17.15 9.69
N ALA A 161 -15.58 18.00 8.87
CA ALA A 161 -15.34 17.73 7.46
C ALA A 161 -14.52 16.44 7.22
N VAL A 162 -13.45 16.22 8.00
CA VAL A 162 -12.61 15.02 7.89
C VAL A 162 -13.41 13.78 8.29
N ARG A 163 -14.13 13.86 9.43
CA ARG A 163 -14.96 12.76 9.92
C ARG A 163 -16.04 12.38 8.91
N SER A 164 -16.74 13.36 8.35
CA SER A 164 -17.77 13.16 7.32
C SER A 164 -17.22 12.48 6.07
N ALA A 165 -16.07 12.94 5.57
CA ALA A 165 -15.49 12.42 4.34
C ALA A 165 -14.96 10.98 4.46
N TRP A 166 -14.45 10.59 5.64
CA TRP A 166 -13.95 9.23 5.91
C TRP A 166 -15.05 8.24 6.34
N LEU A 167 -16.19 8.72 6.84
CA LEU A 167 -17.28 7.90 7.38
C LEU A 167 -17.77 6.80 6.41
N PRO A 168 -17.96 7.04 5.10
CA PRO A 168 -18.40 5.99 4.19
C PRO A 168 -17.47 4.77 4.14
N LEU A 169 -16.15 5.00 4.16
CA LEU A 169 -15.16 3.92 4.16
C LEU A 169 -15.19 3.10 5.45
N VAL A 170 -15.37 3.79 6.58
CA VAL A 170 -15.46 3.15 7.90
C VAL A 170 -16.72 2.30 8.01
N ARG A 171 -17.86 2.83 7.56
CA ARG A 171 -19.13 2.08 7.49
C ARG A 171 -19.02 0.84 6.61
N GLN A 172 -18.47 1.01 5.41
CA GLN A 172 -18.22 -0.11 4.50
C GLN A 172 -17.34 -1.18 5.16
N ALA A 173 -16.30 -0.79 5.88
CA ALA A 173 -15.41 -1.71 6.58
C ALA A 173 -16.08 -2.41 7.78
N ARG A 174 -17.05 -1.76 8.44
CA ARG A 174 -17.90 -2.36 9.48
C ARG A 174 -19.00 -3.28 8.91
N GLY A 175 -19.13 -3.35 7.58
CA GLY A 175 -20.20 -4.10 6.91
C GLY A 175 -21.57 -3.42 7.04
N GLU A 176 -21.60 -2.13 7.36
CA GLU A 176 -22.83 -1.35 7.42
C GLU A 176 -23.29 -1.06 5.97
N PRO A 177 -24.58 -1.27 5.64
CA PRO A 177 -25.10 -0.94 4.32
C PRO A 177 -25.01 0.57 4.05
N ASP A 178 -24.81 0.93 2.79
CA ASP A 178 -24.92 2.33 2.33
C ASP A 178 -26.36 2.82 2.57
N PRO A 179 -26.58 4.04 3.07
CA PRO A 179 -27.92 4.56 3.34
C PRO A 179 -28.77 4.75 2.07
#